data_AF-A0A9X6S4L5-F1
#
_entry.id   AF-A0A9X6S4L5-F1
#
_cell.length_a   1.000
_cell.length_b   1.000
_cell.length_c   1.000
_cell.angle_alpha   90.00
_cell.angle_beta   90.00
_cell.angle_gamma   90.00
#
_symmetry.space_group_name_H-M   'P 1'
#
loop_
_entity.id
_entity.type
_entity.pdbx_description
1 polymer ?
#
loop_
_entity_poly.entity_id
_entity_poly.type
_entity_poly.pdbx_seq_one_letter_code
_entity_poly.pdbx_strand_id
1 'polypeptide(L)'
;MNSEITKYLQELKKYLRRLDDSEIKDIEDFYTEYLEDAGVQTRAEIEEKVGTPRQLSLRILADYSLKDDGKESGGILPKTNIKTAWLIILALLATPATLIIGVALLGVLVAAIGVAFAVAVTIIALAGAAIFITLTSLYVGIFLLFTKLGVGLFYLGIGIIGIGALMVILPIIYLIIVTVVKMIANFIRYIYRRFNKKGVR
;
A
#
# COMPACT_ATOMS: atom_id res chain seq x y z
N MET A 1 47.44 -26.09 -33.70
CA MET A 1 47.38 -26.61 -32.31
C MET A 1 48.75 -26.62 -31.64
N ASN A 2 49.01 -25.60 -30.80
CA ASN A 2 50.06 -25.63 -29.78
C ASN A 2 49.68 -26.62 -28.64
N SER A 3 50.63 -27.43 -28.15
CA SER A 3 50.41 -28.37 -27.04
C SER A 3 49.97 -27.70 -25.73
N GLU A 4 50.43 -26.47 -25.45
CA GLU A 4 50.04 -25.74 -24.24
C GLU A 4 48.59 -25.24 -24.29
N ILE A 5 48.08 -24.86 -25.47
CA ILE A 5 46.67 -24.49 -25.67
C ILE A 5 45.78 -25.70 -25.34
N THR A 6 46.10 -26.88 -25.88
CA THR A 6 45.34 -28.12 -25.62
C THR A 6 45.33 -28.48 -24.13
N LYS A 7 46.47 -28.35 -23.42
CA LYS A 7 46.56 -28.59 -21.97
C LYS A 7 45.71 -27.59 -21.17
N TYR A 8 45.76 -26.31 -21.53
CA TYR A 8 44.96 -25.26 -20.90
C TYR A 8 43.45 -25.51 -21.07
N LEU A 9 43.00 -25.82 -22.29
CA LEU A 9 41.58 -26.08 -22.57
C LEU A 9 41.09 -27.38 -21.92
N GLN A 10 41.93 -28.43 -21.86
CA GLN A 10 41.63 -29.65 -21.10
C GLN A 10 41.51 -29.38 -19.58
N GLU A 11 42.20 -28.37 -19.05
CA GLU A 11 42.05 -27.91 -17.66
C GLU A 11 40.78 -27.06 -17.48
N LEU A 12 40.47 -26.15 -18.42
CA LEU A 12 39.23 -25.36 -18.46
C LEU A 12 37.98 -26.27 -18.46
N LYS A 13 37.99 -27.32 -19.29
CA LYS A 13 36.92 -28.32 -19.42
C LYS A 13 36.56 -29.03 -18.11
N LYS A 14 37.51 -29.17 -17.17
CA LYS A 14 37.24 -29.73 -15.83
C LYS A 14 36.38 -28.82 -14.94
N TYR A 15 36.41 -27.51 -15.20
CA TYR A 15 35.61 -26.52 -14.47
C TYR A 15 34.24 -26.26 -15.13
N LEU A 16 34.13 -26.47 -16.45
CA LEU A 16 32.91 -26.27 -17.24
C LEU A 16 31.90 -27.43 -17.19
N ARG A 17 32.08 -28.42 -16.29
CA ARG A 17 31.22 -29.62 -16.11
C ARG A 17 29.78 -29.35 -15.60
N ARG A 18 29.24 -28.17 -15.89
CA ARG A 18 27.86 -27.73 -15.64
C ARG A 18 27.12 -27.32 -16.93
N LEU A 19 27.84 -27.22 -18.04
CA LEU A 19 27.32 -26.99 -19.38
C LEU A 19 27.15 -28.35 -20.08
N ASP A 20 26.36 -28.38 -21.16
CA ASP A 20 26.22 -29.57 -22.00
C ASP A 20 27.47 -29.80 -22.86
N ASP A 21 27.73 -31.06 -23.25
CA ASP A 21 28.92 -31.44 -24.03
C ASP A 21 29.06 -30.69 -25.37
N SER A 22 27.94 -30.23 -25.96
CA SER A 22 27.95 -29.36 -27.14
C SER A 22 28.43 -27.95 -26.83
N GLU A 23 27.94 -27.32 -25.76
CA GLU A 23 28.37 -25.97 -25.37
C GLU A 23 29.84 -25.96 -24.97
N ILE A 24 30.28 -26.99 -24.24
CA ILE A 24 31.69 -27.19 -23.87
C ILE A 24 32.56 -27.30 -25.13
N LYS A 25 32.07 -27.95 -26.20
CA LYS A 25 32.78 -28.04 -27.48
C LYS A 25 32.82 -26.70 -28.21
N ASP A 26 31.71 -25.97 -28.29
CA ASP A 26 31.67 -24.65 -28.94
C ASP A 26 32.64 -23.66 -28.26
N ILE A 27 32.76 -23.74 -26.92
CA ILE A 27 33.74 -22.99 -26.13
C ILE A 27 35.18 -23.46 -26.41
N GLU A 28 35.41 -24.77 -26.48
CA GLU A 28 36.73 -25.35 -26.76
C GLU A 28 37.23 -24.97 -28.16
N ASP A 29 36.36 -24.99 -29.17
CA ASP A 29 36.67 -24.56 -30.53
C ASP A 29 36.93 -23.03 -30.59
N PHE A 30 36.06 -22.19 -30.02
CA PHE A 30 36.21 -20.73 -30.02
C PHE A 30 37.51 -20.26 -29.34
N TYR A 31 37.83 -20.79 -28.16
CA TYR A 31 39.07 -20.42 -27.47
C TYR A 31 40.30 -21.10 -28.08
N THR A 32 40.16 -22.16 -28.89
CA THR A 32 41.26 -22.65 -29.73
C THR A 32 41.57 -21.62 -30.82
N GLU A 33 40.58 -21.22 -31.62
CA GLU A 33 40.76 -20.24 -32.71
C GLU A 33 41.33 -18.91 -32.19
N TYR A 34 40.76 -18.36 -31.12
CA TYR A 34 41.24 -17.11 -30.51
C TYR A 34 42.69 -17.19 -29.99
N LEU A 35 43.11 -18.31 -29.42
CA LEU A 35 44.49 -18.47 -28.92
C LEU A 35 45.49 -18.79 -30.04
N GLU A 36 45.07 -19.47 -31.12
CA GLU A 36 45.93 -19.70 -32.29
C GLU A 36 46.14 -18.41 -33.09
N ASP A 37 45.10 -17.58 -33.30
CA ASP A 37 45.23 -16.25 -33.93
C ASP A 37 46.05 -15.27 -33.07
N ALA A 38 45.88 -15.31 -31.74
CA ALA A 38 46.72 -14.55 -30.80
C ALA A 38 48.19 -15.01 -30.77
N GLY A 39 48.55 -16.10 -31.45
CA GLY A 39 49.93 -16.56 -31.67
C GLY A 39 50.66 -17.05 -30.41
N VAL A 40 49.95 -17.35 -29.33
CA VAL A 40 50.56 -17.61 -28.01
C VAL A 40 51.27 -18.95 -27.93
N GLN A 41 52.48 -18.93 -27.38
CA GLN A 41 53.38 -20.09 -27.32
C GLN A 41 53.46 -20.68 -25.90
N THR A 42 53.52 -19.83 -24.87
CA THR A 42 53.68 -20.27 -23.47
C THR A 42 52.36 -20.20 -22.68
N ARG A 43 52.18 -21.12 -21.71
CA ARG A 43 51.03 -21.10 -20.77
C ARG A 43 50.86 -19.76 -20.03
N ALA A 44 51.95 -19.03 -19.79
CA ALA A 44 51.91 -17.69 -19.19
C ALA A 44 51.23 -16.64 -20.09
N GLU A 45 51.48 -16.67 -21.40
CA GLU A 45 50.84 -15.78 -22.39
C GLU A 45 49.34 -16.08 -22.51
N ILE A 46 48.96 -17.37 -22.43
CA ILE A 46 47.55 -17.77 -22.36
C ILE A 46 46.90 -17.19 -21.09
N GLU A 47 47.53 -17.36 -19.92
CA GLU A 47 46.98 -16.84 -18.65
C GLU A 47 46.97 -15.31 -18.57
N GLU A 48 47.83 -14.59 -19.31
CA GLU A 48 47.74 -13.14 -19.51
C GLU A 48 46.54 -12.76 -20.40
N LYS A 49 46.37 -13.44 -21.54
CA LYS A 49 45.34 -13.12 -22.55
C LYS A 49 43.91 -13.43 -22.09
N VAL A 50 43.68 -14.56 -21.42
CA VAL A 50 42.34 -15.03 -21.04
C VAL A 50 42.13 -15.26 -19.53
N GLY A 51 43.21 -15.19 -18.73
CA GLY A 51 43.21 -15.53 -17.30
C GLY A 51 43.52 -17.00 -17.04
N THR A 52 43.64 -17.37 -15.76
CA THR A 52 43.76 -18.80 -15.37
C THR A 52 42.50 -19.60 -15.79
N PRO A 53 42.57 -20.93 -16.02
CA PRO A 53 41.41 -21.72 -16.41
C PRO A 53 40.22 -21.60 -15.42
N ARG A 54 40.52 -21.39 -14.14
CA ARG A 54 39.52 -21.16 -13.08
C ARG A 54 38.87 -19.77 -13.17
N GLN A 55 39.60 -18.72 -13.55
CA GLN A 55 39.04 -17.38 -13.76
C GLN A 55 38.21 -17.34 -15.06
N LEU A 56 38.70 -17.96 -16.13
CA LEU A 56 38.00 -18.01 -17.41
C LEU A 56 36.68 -18.80 -17.29
N SER A 57 36.71 -19.98 -16.68
CA SER A 57 35.48 -20.76 -16.43
C SER A 57 34.48 -20.02 -15.55
N LEU A 58 34.91 -19.24 -14.55
CA LEU A 58 33.99 -18.41 -13.74
C LEU A 58 33.32 -17.28 -14.55
N ARG A 59 34.01 -16.69 -15.54
CA ARG A 59 33.41 -15.70 -16.47
C ARG A 59 32.39 -16.38 -17.39
N ILE A 60 32.82 -17.45 -18.08
CA ILE A 60 31.97 -18.24 -18.97
C ILE A 60 30.70 -18.74 -18.24
N LEU A 61 30.83 -19.28 -17.03
CA LEU A 61 29.69 -19.73 -16.22
C LEU A 61 28.75 -18.60 -15.80
N ALA A 62 29.26 -17.37 -15.62
CA ALA A 62 28.40 -16.21 -15.36
C ALA A 62 27.61 -15.81 -16.62
N ASP A 63 28.29 -15.71 -17.76
CA ASP A 63 27.69 -15.30 -19.04
C ASP A 63 26.68 -16.34 -19.58
N TYR A 64 26.99 -17.65 -19.46
CA TYR A 64 26.05 -18.72 -19.79
C TYR A 64 24.89 -18.80 -18.79
N SER A 65 25.12 -18.57 -17.49
CA SER A 65 24.02 -18.50 -16.54
C SER A 65 23.08 -17.31 -16.82
N LEU A 66 23.59 -16.19 -17.35
CA LEU A 66 22.75 -15.08 -17.83
C LEU A 66 21.94 -15.43 -19.09
N LYS A 67 22.31 -16.48 -19.82
CA LYS A 67 21.61 -16.98 -21.02
C LYS A 67 20.45 -17.91 -20.67
N ASP A 68 20.65 -18.83 -19.72
CA ASP A 68 19.69 -19.89 -19.36
C ASP A 68 18.51 -19.36 -18.50
N ASP A 69 18.78 -18.52 -17.50
CA ASP A 69 17.74 -17.91 -16.67
C ASP A 69 17.32 -16.51 -17.17
N GLY A 70 16.50 -16.45 -18.24
CA GLY A 70 16.02 -15.19 -18.85
C GLY A 70 15.02 -14.38 -17.98
N LYS A 71 15.45 -13.89 -16.82
CA LYS A 71 14.60 -13.59 -15.64
C LYS A 71 15.26 -12.54 -14.66
N GLU A 72 14.53 -11.85 -13.77
CA GLU A 72 14.81 -10.50 -13.10
C GLU A 72 15.17 -10.41 -11.44
N SER A 73 16.59 -9.17 -10.14
CA SER A 73 17.08 -8.67 -8.76
C SER A 73 16.90 -7.16 -8.61
N GLY A 74 17.08 -6.69 -7.38
CA GLY A 74 17.06 -5.28 -7.03
C GLY A 74 18.29 -4.56 -7.57
N GLY A 75 18.21 -4.12 -8.83
CA GLY A 75 19.33 -3.51 -9.56
C GLY A 75 20.26 -4.56 -10.15
N ILE A 76 20.33 -4.64 -11.48
CA ILE A 76 20.91 -5.74 -12.27
C ILE A 76 20.01 -7.00 -12.23
N LEU A 77 19.73 -7.59 -13.40
CA LEU A 77 18.50 -8.36 -13.62
C LEU A 77 18.39 -9.68 -12.79
N PRO A 78 17.24 -9.89 -12.13
CA PRO A 78 16.99 -11.33 -10.51
C PRO A 78 16.71 -12.81 -10.69
N LYS A 79 16.50 -13.29 -11.91
CA LYS A 79 15.99 -14.64 -12.15
C LYS A 79 14.54 -14.92 -11.66
N THR A 80 13.63 -13.93 -11.75
CA THR A 80 12.15 -14.05 -11.64
C THR A 80 11.57 -15.21 -12.44
N ASN A 81 10.87 -16.13 -11.76
CA ASN A 81 9.87 -16.91 -12.46
C ASN A 81 8.84 -15.96 -13.13
N ILE A 82 8.30 -16.31 -14.31
CA ILE A 82 7.42 -15.41 -15.08
C ILE A 82 6.19 -14.97 -14.27
N LYS A 83 5.75 -15.78 -13.30
CA LYS A 83 4.72 -15.42 -12.31
C LYS A 83 5.18 -14.29 -11.37
N THR A 84 6.44 -14.27 -10.98
CA THR A 84 7.09 -13.21 -10.18
C THR A 84 7.36 -11.96 -11.03
N ALA A 85 7.77 -12.10 -12.29
CA ALA A 85 7.87 -11.00 -13.26
C ALA A 85 6.51 -10.28 -13.40
N TRP A 86 5.47 -11.07 -13.68
CA TRP A 86 4.09 -10.64 -13.77
C TRP A 86 3.61 -10.00 -12.46
N LEU A 87 3.98 -10.54 -11.29
CA LEU A 87 3.69 -9.94 -9.99
C LEU A 87 4.41 -8.61 -9.75
N ILE A 88 5.64 -8.43 -10.26
CA ILE A 88 6.38 -7.16 -10.14
C ILE A 88 5.78 -6.10 -11.06
N ILE A 89 5.44 -6.45 -12.31
CA ILE A 89 4.72 -5.56 -13.23
C ILE A 89 3.33 -5.19 -12.67
N LEU A 90 2.59 -6.17 -12.15
CA LEU A 90 1.28 -5.97 -11.54
C LEU A 90 1.39 -5.15 -10.24
N ALA A 91 2.45 -5.34 -9.43
CA ALA A 91 2.71 -4.53 -8.25
C ALA A 91 3.09 -3.09 -8.63
N LEU A 92 3.92 -2.89 -9.65
CA LEU A 92 4.31 -1.55 -10.14
C LEU A 92 3.11 -0.78 -10.69
N LEU A 93 2.18 -1.47 -11.37
CA LEU A 93 0.89 -0.91 -11.81
C LEU A 93 -0.09 -0.70 -10.64
N ALA A 94 -0.07 -1.56 -9.63
CA ALA A 94 -0.88 -1.43 -8.42
C ALA A 94 -0.35 -0.36 -7.44
N THR A 95 0.93 0.04 -7.49
CA THR A 95 1.51 1.08 -6.64
C THR A 95 0.80 2.44 -6.80
N PRO A 96 0.66 3.04 -8.02
CA PRO A 96 -0.12 4.26 -8.18
C PRO A 96 -1.60 4.05 -7.84
N ALA A 97 -2.18 2.90 -8.21
CA ALA A 97 -3.58 2.59 -7.92
C ALA A 97 -3.87 2.51 -6.41
N THR A 98 -3.00 1.87 -5.62
CA THR A 98 -3.16 1.73 -4.16
C THR A 98 -2.96 3.05 -3.42
N LEU A 99 -2.10 3.95 -3.90
CA LEU A 99 -2.02 5.31 -3.39
C LEU A 99 -3.31 6.10 -3.66
N ILE A 100 -3.82 6.07 -4.90
CA ILE A 100 -5.07 6.75 -5.27
C ILE A 100 -6.27 6.18 -4.47
N ILE A 101 -6.41 4.86 -4.40
CA ILE A 101 -7.47 4.17 -3.63
C ILE A 101 -7.33 4.44 -2.13
N GLY A 102 -6.11 4.49 -1.59
CA GLY A 102 -5.83 4.80 -0.19
C GLY A 102 -6.23 6.23 0.18
N VAL A 103 -5.86 7.21 -0.65
CA VAL A 103 -6.27 8.61 -0.47
C VAL A 103 -7.79 8.76 -0.63
N ALA A 104 -8.41 8.06 -1.58
CA ALA A 104 -9.87 8.05 -1.74
C ALA A 104 -10.59 7.46 -0.51
N LEU A 105 -10.11 6.35 0.05
CA LEU A 105 -10.68 5.76 1.27
C LEU A 105 -10.55 6.69 2.48
N LEU A 106 -9.40 7.36 2.63
CA LEU A 106 -9.18 8.35 3.68
C LEU A 106 -10.09 9.58 3.49
N GLY A 107 -10.26 10.06 2.25
CA GLY A 107 -11.18 11.14 1.92
C GLY A 107 -12.63 10.79 2.27
N VAL A 108 -13.10 9.59 1.92
CA VAL A 108 -14.43 9.09 2.29
C VAL A 108 -14.58 8.96 3.82
N LEU A 109 -13.55 8.49 4.53
CA LEU A 109 -13.57 8.38 5.99
C LEU A 109 -13.66 9.75 6.67
N VAL A 110 -12.85 10.73 6.22
CA VAL A 110 -12.87 12.11 6.73
C VAL A 110 -14.21 12.79 6.41
N ALA A 111 -14.75 12.59 5.20
CA ALA A 111 -16.06 13.11 4.82
C ALA A 111 -17.18 12.51 5.69
N ALA A 112 -17.17 11.19 5.94
CA ALA A 112 -18.16 10.54 6.80
C ALA A 112 -18.12 11.06 8.26
N ILE A 113 -16.91 11.27 8.80
CA ILE A 113 -16.73 11.87 10.13
C ILE A 113 -17.21 13.33 10.14
N GLY A 114 -16.88 14.12 9.10
CA GLY A 114 -17.30 15.51 8.97
C GLY A 114 -18.82 15.67 8.87
N VAL A 115 -19.49 14.80 8.10
CA VAL A 115 -20.96 14.76 8.02
C VAL A 115 -21.58 14.37 9.36
N ALA A 116 -21.05 13.34 10.03
CA ALA A 116 -21.54 12.94 11.36
C ALA A 116 -21.39 14.06 12.41
N PHE A 117 -20.28 14.82 12.35
CA PHE A 117 -20.07 15.99 13.21
C PHE A 117 -21.03 17.14 12.87
N ALA A 118 -21.23 17.46 11.58
CA ALA A 118 -22.16 18.50 11.14
C ALA A 118 -23.62 18.17 11.53
N VAL A 119 -24.03 16.90 11.45
CA VAL A 119 -25.33 16.43 11.94
C VAL A 119 -25.46 16.60 13.45
N ALA A 120 -24.41 16.26 14.22
CA ALA A 120 -24.43 16.47 15.68
C ALA A 120 -24.55 17.96 16.05
N VAL A 121 -23.78 18.84 15.39
CA VAL A 121 -23.80 20.29 15.64
C VAL A 121 -25.15 20.91 15.26
N THR A 122 -25.72 20.55 14.11
CA THR A 122 -27.03 21.08 13.67
C THR A 122 -28.17 20.64 14.60
N ILE A 123 -28.16 19.39 15.08
CA ILE A 123 -29.11 18.91 16.10
C ILE A 123 -29.02 19.71 17.40
N ILE A 124 -27.80 19.99 17.89
CA ILE A 124 -27.58 20.78 19.11
C ILE A 124 -28.04 22.23 18.91
N ALA A 125 -27.73 22.84 17.76
CA ALA A 125 -28.16 24.20 17.42
C ALA A 125 -29.70 24.33 17.33
N LEU A 126 -30.37 23.36 16.71
CA LEU A 126 -31.83 23.30 16.65
C LEU A 126 -32.46 23.20 18.05
N ALA A 127 -31.88 22.41 18.95
CA ALA A 127 -32.34 22.31 20.33
C ALA A 127 -32.16 23.63 21.11
N GLY A 128 -31.00 24.28 20.97
CA GLY A 128 -30.75 25.60 21.56
C GLY A 128 -31.75 26.66 21.07
N ALA A 129 -32.02 26.68 19.75
CA ALA A 129 -33.03 27.56 19.17
C ALA A 129 -34.44 27.26 19.68
N ALA A 130 -34.83 25.98 19.79
CA ALA A 130 -36.12 25.57 20.33
C ALA A 130 -36.31 25.98 21.81
N ILE A 131 -35.26 25.86 22.64
CA ILE A 131 -35.26 26.37 24.02
C ILE A 131 -35.47 27.90 24.03
N PHE A 132 -34.72 28.64 23.21
CA PHE A 132 -34.81 30.09 23.16
C PHE A 132 -36.19 30.57 22.71
N ILE A 133 -36.73 30.01 21.62
CA ILE A 133 -38.09 30.31 21.12
C ILE A 133 -39.15 30.01 22.19
N THR A 134 -39.05 28.86 22.86
CA THR A 134 -40.00 28.47 23.93
C THR A 134 -39.96 29.47 25.08
N LEU A 135 -38.78 29.84 25.55
CA LEU A 135 -38.60 30.77 26.67
C LEU A 135 -39.08 32.19 26.32
N THR A 136 -38.79 32.67 25.12
CA THR A 136 -39.31 33.95 24.61
C THR A 136 -40.83 33.92 24.47
N SER A 137 -41.42 32.84 23.96
CA SER A 137 -42.89 32.68 23.83
C SER A 137 -43.58 32.72 25.19
N LEU A 138 -43.00 32.12 26.23
CA LEU A 138 -43.54 32.16 27.59
C LEU A 138 -43.46 33.58 28.19
N TYR A 139 -42.31 34.25 28.05
CA TYR A 139 -42.13 35.64 28.53
C TYR A 139 -43.11 36.61 27.86
N VAL A 140 -43.22 36.55 26.53
CA VAL A 140 -44.16 37.38 25.74
C VAL A 140 -45.61 37.03 26.09
N GLY A 141 -45.95 35.75 26.25
CA GLY A 141 -47.30 35.30 26.62
C GLY A 141 -47.75 35.84 27.98
N ILE A 142 -46.90 35.74 29.00
CA ILE A 142 -47.16 36.30 30.34
C ILE A 142 -47.31 37.83 30.30
N PHE A 143 -46.48 38.54 29.53
CA PHE A 143 -46.61 40.00 29.40
C PHE A 143 -47.90 40.40 28.66
N LEU A 144 -48.30 39.66 27.62
CA LEU A 144 -49.52 39.96 26.86
C LEU A 144 -50.83 39.55 27.55
N LEU A 145 -50.81 38.70 28.58
CA LEU A 145 -52.03 38.40 29.37
C LEU A 145 -52.69 39.67 29.91
N PHE A 146 -51.89 40.64 30.37
CA PHE A 146 -52.37 41.88 30.99
C PHE A 146 -52.84 42.95 29.99
N THR A 147 -52.66 42.74 28.68
CA THR A 147 -52.97 43.75 27.64
C THR A 147 -53.85 43.21 26.50
N LYS A 148 -53.67 41.94 26.12
CA LYS A 148 -54.36 41.24 25.02
C LYS A 148 -54.54 39.77 25.41
N LEU A 149 -55.39 39.49 26.39
CA LEU A 149 -55.58 38.17 27.02
C LEU A 149 -55.59 36.98 26.05
N GLY A 150 -56.35 37.05 24.95
CA GLY A 150 -56.40 35.97 23.94
C GLY A 150 -55.08 35.73 23.19
N VAL A 151 -54.28 36.78 22.97
CA VAL A 151 -52.93 36.68 22.38
C VAL A 151 -51.94 36.15 23.43
N GLY A 152 -52.06 36.58 24.70
CA GLY A 152 -51.30 36.03 25.81
C GLY A 152 -51.48 34.52 25.97
N LEU A 153 -52.73 34.03 25.95
CA LEU A 153 -53.03 32.58 25.96
C LEU A 153 -52.41 31.85 24.76
N PHE A 154 -52.43 32.44 23.57
CA PHE A 154 -51.86 31.81 22.36
C PHE A 154 -50.34 31.59 22.48
N TYR A 155 -49.59 32.61 22.89
CA TYR A 155 -48.14 32.50 23.11
C TYR A 155 -47.78 31.59 24.30
N LEU A 156 -48.63 31.51 25.34
CA LEU A 156 -48.47 30.51 26.40
C LEU A 156 -48.77 29.09 25.94
N GLY A 157 -49.77 28.89 25.07
CA GLY A 157 -50.03 27.59 24.44
C GLY A 157 -48.84 27.09 23.64
N ILE A 158 -48.24 27.96 22.81
CA ILE A 158 -46.99 27.67 22.08
C ILE A 158 -45.85 27.37 23.07
N GLY A 159 -45.72 28.11 24.17
CA GLY A 159 -44.71 27.89 25.20
C GLY A 159 -44.85 26.52 25.90
N ILE A 160 -46.07 26.11 26.24
CA ILE A 160 -46.35 24.80 26.86
C ILE A 160 -46.07 23.66 25.88
N ILE A 161 -46.46 23.80 24.60
CA ILE A 161 -46.14 22.84 23.54
C ILE A 161 -44.61 22.76 23.35
N GLY A 162 -43.91 23.89 23.40
CA GLY A 162 -42.44 23.96 23.36
C GLY A 162 -41.77 23.19 24.50
N ILE A 163 -42.23 23.38 25.75
CA ILE A 163 -41.75 22.60 26.91
C ILE A 163 -41.98 21.08 26.69
N GLY A 164 -43.18 20.69 26.25
CA GLY A 164 -43.50 19.29 25.98
C GLY A 164 -42.62 18.68 24.88
N ALA A 165 -42.41 19.41 23.79
CA ALA A 165 -41.50 19.01 22.72
C ALA A 165 -40.05 18.88 23.22
N LEU A 166 -39.57 19.81 24.05
CA LEU A 166 -38.22 19.76 24.62
C LEU A 166 -38.01 18.55 25.55
N MET A 167 -39.00 18.17 26.35
CA MET A 167 -38.94 16.95 27.18
C MET A 167 -38.79 15.67 26.35
N VAL A 168 -39.29 15.64 25.10
CA VAL A 168 -39.13 14.52 24.17
C VAL A 168 -37.84 14.62 23.37
N ILE A 169 -37.46 15.82 22.93
CA ILE A 169 -36.27 16.07 22.09
C ILE A 169 -34.96 15.86 22.88
N LEU A 170 -34.86 16.35 24.12
CA LEU A 170 -33.63 16.22 24.93
C LEU A 170 -33.15 14.77 25.12
N PRO A 171 -33.98 13.78 25.52
CA PRO A 171 -33.53 12.39 25.62
C PRO A 171 -33.22 11.74 24.26
N ILE A 172 -33.87 12.16 23.17
CA ILE A 172 -33.53 11.72 21.80
C ILE A 172 -32.12 12.21 21.43
N ILE A 173 -31.80 13.48 21.69
CA ILE A 173 -30.47 14.05 21.44
C ILE A 173 -29.40 13.35 22.29
N TYR A 174 -29.67 13.10 23.57
CA TYR A 174 -28.77 12.33 24.42
C TYR A 174 -28.52 10.91 23.87
N LEU A 175 -29.58 10.22 23.43
CA LEU A 175 -29.47 8.88 22.82
C LEU A 175 -28.67 8.91 21.51
N ILE A 176 -28.83 9.94 20.67
CA ILE A 176 -28.04 10.14 19.45
C ILE A 176 -26.56 10.35 19.81
N ILE A 177 -26.24 11.26 20.74
CA ILE A 177 -24.86 11.53 21.18
C ILE A 177 -24.20 10.26 21.72
N VAL A 178 -24.87 9.54 22.63
CA VAL A 178 -24.38 8.28 23.20
C VAL A 178 -24.20 7.21 22.11
N THR A 179 -25.06 7.17 21.10
CA THR A 179 -24.94 6.23 19.98
C THR A 179 -23.77 6.57 19.06
N VAL A 180 -23.56 7.85 18.73
CA VAL A 180 -22.40 8.32 17.94
C VAL A 180 -21.10 8.02 18.66
N VAL A 181 -20.99 8.32 19.97
CA VAL A 181 -19.81 8.01 20.78
C VAL A 181 -19.55 6.49 20.82
N LYS A 182 -20.60 5.67 20.98
CA LYS A 182 -20.48 4.20 20.92
C LYS A 182 -20.04 3.69 19.54
N MET A 183 -20.53 4.29 18.44
CA MET A 183 -20.10 3.94 17.09
C MET A 183 -18.61 4.25 16.88
N ILE A 184 -18.16 5.45 17.28
CA ILE A 184 -16.75 5.85 17.19
C ILE A 184 -15.86 4.90 18.02
N ALA A 185 -16.23 4.63 19.28
CA ALA A 185 -15.49 3.72 20.15
C ALA A 185 -15.43 2.28 19.61
N ASN A 186 -16.52 1.78 19.01
CA ASN A 186 -16.56 0.48 18.37
C ASN A 186 -15.75 0.44 17.07
N PHE A 187 -15.73 1.53 16.29
CA PHE A 187 -14.94 1.63 15.06
C PHE A 187 -13.43 1.67 15.36
N ILE A 188 -13.01 2.42 16.37
CA ILE A 188 -11.63 2.41 16.90
C ILE A 188 -11.26 0.99 17.36
N ARG A 189 -12.12 0.32 18.15
CA ARG A 189 -11.91 -1.06 18.58
C ARG A 189 -11.85 -2.05 17.41
N TYR A 190 -12.64 -1.85 16.37
CA TYR A 190 -12.64 -2.67 15.16
C TYR A 190 -11.31 -2.54 14.40
N ILE A 191 -10.84 -1.31 14.15
CA ILE A 191 -9.53 -1.04 13.53
C ILE A 191 -8.40 -1.63 14.38
N TYR A 192 -8.37 -1.35 15.68
CA TYR A 192 -7.35 -1.86 16.60
C TYR A 192 -7.27 -3.40 16.56
N ARG A 193 -8.42 -4.09 16.63
CA ARG A 193 -8.48 -5.56 16.49
C ARG A 193 -8.02 -6.06 15.12
N ARG A 194 -8.28 -5.31 14.04
CA ARG A 194 -7.94 -5.70 12.66
C ARG A 194 -6.44 -5.57 12.37
N PHE A 195 -5.75 -4.61 12.99
CA PHE A 195 -4.29 -4.49 12.93
C PHE A 195 -3.59 -5.41 13.94
N ASN A 196 -4.02 -5.44 15.20
CA ASN A 196 -3.33 -6.24 16.23
C ASN A 196 -3.39 -7.77 15.96
N LYS A 197 -4.36 -8.25 15.18
CA LYS A 197 -4.42 -9.64 14.68
C LYS A 197 -3.40 -9.98 13.58
N LYS A 198 -2.61 -9.03 13.08
CA LYS A 198 -1.53 -9.28 12.11
C LYS A 198 -0.13 -9.34 12.71
N GLY A 199 0.04 -9.00 14.00
CA GLY A 199 1.35 -8.98 14.68
C GLY A 199 1.77 -10.29 15.34
N VAL A 200 1.07 -11.40 15.09
CA VAL A 200 1.36 -12.72 15.69
C VAL A 200 1.27 -13.81 14.62
N ARG A 201 2.30 -13.87 13.76
CA ARG A 201 2.65 -15.01 12.90
C ARG A 201 4.05 -14.83 12.33
#